data_AF-A0A838HZT1-F1
#
_entry.id   AF-A0A838HZT1-F1
#
_cell.length_a   1.000
_cell.length_b   1.000
_cell.length_c   1.000
_cell.angle_alpha   90.00
_cell.angle_beta   90.00
_cell.angle_gamma   90.00
#
_symmetry.space_group_name_H-M   'P 1'
#
loop_
_entity.id
_entity.type
_entity.pdbx_description
1 polymer ?
#
loop_
_entity_poly.entity_id
_entity_poly.type
_entity_poly.pdbx_seq_one_letter_code
_entity_poly.pdbx_strand_id
1 'polypeptide(L)' 'MAEVTEFTVISYWKSVEAIRAFAGNDIEKTRHLPKDPDYLLELEPTVKHHEVLLDERKSEG' A
#
# COMPACT_ATOMS: atom_id res chain seq x y z
N MET A 1 23.05 14.68 12.25
CA MET A 1 22.25 13.78 11.39
C MET A 1 20.82 14.25 11.50
N ALA A 2 20.11 14.47 10.39
CA ALA A 2 18.68 14.76 10.46
C ALA A 2 17.93 13.52 10.95
N GLU A 3 16.87 13.71 11.71
CA GLU A 3 15.98 12.63 12.14
C GLU A 3 15.06 12.25 10.98
N VAL A 4 14.99 10.96 10.65
CA VAL A 4 14.13 10.41 9.59
C VAL A 4 12.92 9.76 10.24
N THR A 5 11.75 9.94 9.64
CA THR A 5 10.50 9.30 10.07
C THR A 5 9.93 8.48 8.92
N GLU A 6 9.48 7.27 9.23
CA GLU A 6 8.84 6.36 8.29
C GLU A 6 7.34 6.25 8.62
N PHE A 7 6.50 6.24 7.58
CA PHE A 7 5.06 6.05 7.71
C PHE A 7 4.65 4.84 6.88
N THR A 8 4.00 3.86 7.50
CA THR A 8 3.45 2.70 6.80
C THR A 8 1.94 2.81 6.69
N VAL A 9 1.42 2.75 5.46
CA VAL A 9 -0.02 2.70 5.19
C VAL A 9 -0.40 1.29 4.77
N ILE A 10 -1.34 0.68 5.49
CA ILE A 10 -1.83 -0.66 5.19
C ILE A 10 -3.28 -0.54 4.70
N SER A 11 -3.58 -1.14 3.55
CA SER A 11 -4.93 -1.26 3.02
C SER A 11 -5.33 -2.72 2.95
N TYR A 12 -6.60 -3.01 3.26
CA TYR A 12 -7.15 -4.36 3.22
C TYR A 12 -8.09 -4.52 2.03
N TRP A 13 -7.95 -5.64 1.33
CA TRP A 13 -8.70 -5.93 0.11
C TRP A 13 -9.38 -7.29 0.24
N LYS A 14 -10.53 -7.44 -0.44
CA LYS A 14 -11.28 -8.70 -0.45
C LYS A 14 -10.56 -9.82 -1.21
N SER A 15 -9.77 -9.46 -2.23
CA SER A 15 -8.98 -10.40 -3.02
C SER A 15 -7.89 -9.68 -3.82
N VAL A 16 -6.96 -10.46 -4.41
CA VAL A 16 -5.91 -9.93 -5.30
C VAL A 16 -6.49 -9.35 -6.59
N GLU A 17 -7.61 -9.89 -7.08
CA GLU A 17 -8.30 -9.38 -8.26
C GLU A 17 -8.87 -7.97 -8.00
N ALA A 18 -9.36 -7.70 -6.79
CA ALA A 18 -9.81 -6.36 -6.41
C ALA A 18 -8.64 -5.35 -6.39
N ILE A 19 -7.46 -5.79 -5.93
CA ILE A 19 -6.23 -4.99 -6.01
C ILE A 19 -5.88 -4.71 -7.47
N ARG A 20 -5.87 -5.75 -8.32
CA ARG A 20 -5.54 -5.63 -9.75
C ARG A 20 -6.50 -4.70 -10.50
N ALA A 21 -7.80 -4.77 -10.18
CA ALA A 21 -8.80 -3.87 -10.77
C ALA A 21 -8.54 -2.40 -10.43
N PHE A 22 -7.95 -2.11 -9.27
CA PHE A 22 -7.62 -0.76 -8.82
C PHE A 22 -6.22 -0.29 -9.25
N ALA A 23 -5.21 -1.16 -9.16
CA ALA A 23 -3.80 -0.83 -9.37
C ALA A 23 -3.31 -1.11 -10.81
N GLY A 24 -4.03 -1.94 -11.56
CA GLY A 24 -3.58 -2.49 -12.84
C GLY A 24 -2.91 -3.85 -12.68
N ASN A 25 -2.32 -4.36 -13.77
CA ASN A 25 -1.78 -5.72 -13.81
C ASN A 25 -0.51 -5.92 -12.97
N ASP A 26 0.34 -4.90 -12.88
CA ASP A 26 1.54 -4.92 -12.06
C ASP A 26 1.21 -4.36 -10.67
N ILE A 27 0.71 -5.24 -9.80
CA ILE A 27 0.23 -4.87 -8.47
C ILE A 27 1.36 -4.51 -7.52
N GLU A 28 2.60 -4.90 -7.80
CA GLU A 28 3.76 -4.59 -6.97
C GLU A 28 4.30 -3.20 -7.25
N LYS A 29 4.04 -2.63 -8.43
CA LYS A 29 4.49 -1.28 -8.75
C LYS A 29 3.77 -0.22 -7.92
N THR A 30 4.54 0.63 -7.23
CA THR A 30 3.98 1.76 -6.49
C THR A 30 3.30 2.74 -7.43
N ARG A 31 2.06 3.11 -7.09
CA ARG A 31 1.34 4.19 -7.77
C ARG A 31 1.58 5.52 -7.06
N HIS A 32 2.62 6.23 -7.46
CA HIS A 32 2.92 7.55 -6.92
C HIS A 32 1.83 8.58 -7.27
N LEU A 33 1.47 9.39 -6.29
CA LEU A 33 0.64 10.57 -6.51
C LEU A 33 1.51 11.73 -7.00
N PRO A 34 0.94 12.70 -7.74
CA PRO A 34 1.72 13.82 -8.29
C PRO A 34 2.50 14.64 -7.26
N LYS A 35 2.11 14.60 -5.97
CA LYS A 35 2.74 15.36 -4.89
C LYS A 35 3.71 14.54 -4.03
N ASP A 36 3.82 13.23 -4.24
CA ASP A 36 4.74 12.39 -3.45
C ASP A 36 6.20 12.90 -3.45
N PRO A 37 6.75 13.41 -4.59
CA PRO A 37 8.11 13.96 -4.61
C PRO A 37 8.30 15.20 -3.71
N ASP A 38 7.22 15.91 -3.35
CA ASP A 38 7.30 17.10 -2.50
C ASP A 38 7.38 16.75 -1.01
N TYR A 39 6.98 15.53 -0.63
CA TYR A 39 6.82 15.13 0.77
C TYR A 39 7.72 13.96 1.20
N LEU A 40 8.03 13.05 0.28
CA LEU A 40 8.81 11.86 0.60
C LEU A 40 10.30 12.09 0.37
N LEU A 41 11.12 11.61 1.30
CA LEU A 41 12.58 11.61 1.16
C LEU A 41 13.04 10.66 0.04
N GLU A 42 12.33 9.55 -0.13
CA GLU A 42 12.56 8.53 -1.14
C GLU A 42 11.23 8.01 -1.68
N LEU A 43 11.18 7.72 -2.98
CA LEU A 43 10.02 7.13 -3.63
C LEU A 43 10.24 5.61 -3.75
N GLU A 44 9.62 4.85 -2.87
CA GLU A 44 9.71 3.39 -2.93
C GLU A 44 9.07 2.86 -4.23
N PRO A 45 9.80 2.10 -5.05
CA PRO A 45 9.32 1.67 -6.36
C PRO A 45 8.29 0.54 -6.29
N THR A 46 8.23 -0.17 -5.16
CA THR A 46 7.41 -1.37 -4.98
C THR A 46 6.63 -1.36 -3.68
N VAL A 47 5.40 -1.89 -3.70
CA VAL A 47 4.58 -2.17 -2.53
C VAL A 47 4.62 -3.65 -2.16
N LYS A 48 4.43 -3.97 -0.88
CA LYS A 48 4.37 -5.34 -0.37
C LYS A 48 2.92 -5.81 -0.25
N HIS A 49 2.65 -7.05 -0.67
CA HIS A 49 1.36 -7.72 -0.52
C HIS A 49 1.48 -8.84 0.50
N HIS A 50 0.50 -8.94 1.39
CA HIS A 50 0.44 -9.97 2.41
C HIS A 50 -0.92 -10.65 2.37
N GLU A 51 -0.93 -11.98 2.49
CA GLU A 51 -2.17 -12.74 2.66
C GLU A 51 -2.54 -12.77 4.15
N VAL A 52 -3.78 -12.36 4.45
CA VAL A 52 -4.31 -12.37 5.82
C VAL A 52 -4.93 -13.74 6.08
N LEU A 53 -4.22 -14.58 6.85
CA LEU A 53 -4.66 -15.94 7.16
C LEU A 53 -5.73 -16.00 8.25
N LEU A 54 -5.74 -15.03 9.16
CA LEU A 54 -6.69 -14.91 10.26
C LEU A 54 -7.14 -13.46 10.37
N ASP A 55 -8.45 -13.25 10.38
CA ASP A 55 -9.07 -11.95 10.54
C ASP A 55 -10.15 -12.01 11.62
N GLU A 56 -9.86 -11.43 12.78
CA GLU A 56 -10.77 -11.37 13.93
C GLU A 56 -11.56 -10.06 13.99
N ARG A 57 -11.44 -9.19 12.98
CA ARG A 57 -12.18 -7.93 12.94
C ARG A 57 -13.67 -8.22 12.86
N LYS A 58 -14.46 -7.62 13.75
CA LYS A 58 -15.92 -7.74 13.68
C LYS A 58 -16.39 -7.04 12.41
N SER A 59 -17.09 -7.77 11.54
CA SER A 59 -17.79 -7.15 10.41
C SER A 59 -18.93 -6.31 10.96
N GLU A 60 -18.78 -5.00 10.96
CA GLU A 60 -19.95 -4.11 11.00
C GLU A 60 -20.62 -4.23 9.62
N GLY A 61 -21.83 -4.78 9.62
CA GLY A 61 -22.63 -5.01 8.42
C GLY A 61 -23.09 -3.72 7.74
#